data_AF-A0A7C2BC16-F1
#
_entry.id   AF-A0A7C2BC16-F1
#
_cell.length_a   1.000
_cell.length_b   1.000
_cell.length_c   1.000
_cell.angle_alpha   90.00
_cell.angle_beta   90.00
_cell.angle_gamma   90.00
#
_symmetry.space_group_name_H-M   'P 1'
#
loop_
_entity.id
_entity.type
_entity.pdbx_description
1 polymer ?
#
loop_
_entity_poly.entity_id
_entity_poly.type
_entity_poly.pdbx_seq_one_letter_code
_entity_poly.pdbx_strand_id
1 'polypeptide(L)' 'MKVRIRKSSTKRARKGGFRSRQKTAGGRKVNKRQRKRHGAI' A
#
# COMPACT_ATOMS: atom_id res chain seq x y z
N MET A 1 16.38 5.95 -22.23
CA MET A 1 14.92 6.21 -22.21
C MET A 1 14.48 6.56 -20.79
N LYS A 2 13.69 7.61 -20.57
CA LYS A 2 13.24 7.99 -19.22
C LYS A 2 12.16 7.02 -18.74
N VAL A 3 12.43 6.31 -17.64
CA VAL A 3 11.48 5.35 -17.06
C VAL A 3 10.37 6.11 -16.34
N ARG A 4 9.10 5.74 -16.54
CA ARG A 4 7.93 6.41 -15.92
C ARG A 4 7.82 6.21 -14.39
N ILE A 5 8.82 5.58 -13.76
CA ILE A 5 8.81 5.24 -12.33
C ILE A 5 9.57 6.32 -11.54
N ARG A 6 8.88 7.02 -10.64
CA ARG A 6 9.50 7.99 -9.71
C ARG A 6 9.92 7.29 -8.41
N LYS A 7 11.23 7.21 -8.17
CA LYS A 7 11.81 6.66 -6.93
C LYS A 7 11.68 7.64 -5.74
N SER A 8 10.47 7.95 -5.30
CA SER A 8 10.23 8.77 -4.09
C SER A 8 9.59 7.95 -2.97
N SER A 9 10.36 7.70 -1.91
CA SER A 9 9.92 6.96 -0.71
C SER A 9 8.72 7.64 -0.04
N THR A 10 8.76 8.96 0.12
CA THR A 10 7.67 9.74 0.72
C THR A 10 6.36 9.61 -0.05
N LYS A 11 6.39 9.72 -1.39
CA LYS A 11 5.19 9.56 -2.22
C LYS A 11 4.65 8.13 -2.14
N ARG A 12 5.54 7.13 -2.14
CA ARG A 12 5.16 5.71 -1.98
C ARG A 12 4.48 5.46 -0.64
N ALA A 13 5.04 5.94 0.46
CA ALA A 13 4.46 5.80 1.79
C ALA A 13 3.08 6.46 1.90
N ARG A 14 2.94 7.70 1.39
CA ARG A 14 1.66 8.42 1.43
C ARG A 14 0.57 7.75 0.60
N LYS A 15 0.88 7.24 -0.59
CA LYS A 15 -0.10 6.62 -1.50
C LYS A 15 -0.40 5.16 -1.20
N GLY A 16 0.61 4.38 -0.82
CA GLY A 16 0.53 2.91 -0.72
C GLY A 16 0.79 2.33 0.66
N GLY A 17 1.16 3.14 1.65
CA GLY A 17 1.52 2.66 2.99
C GLY A 17 0.34 2.08 3.77
N PHE A 18 0.65 1.19 4.71
CA PHE A 18 -0.33 0.50 5.56
C PHE A 18 -1.27 1.47 6.29
N ARG A 19 -0.72 2.51 6.93
CA ARG A 19 -1.50 3.55 7.63
C ARG A 19 -2.42 4.32 6.69
N SER A 20 -1.97 4.61 5.46
CA SER A 20 -2.81 5.28 4.45
C SER A 20 -3.99 4.41 4.03
N ARG A 21 -3.78 3.10 3.88
CA ARG A 21 -4.84 2.13 3.58
C ARG A 21 -5.84 1.97 4.74
N GLN A 22 -5.41 2.17 5.98
CA GLN A 22 -6.27 2.02 7.16
C GLN A 22 -7.34 3.11 7.26
N LYS A 23 -7.13 4.28 6.63
CA LYS A 23 -8.06 5.43 6.67
C LYS A 23 -9.41 5.18 5.98
N THR A 24 -9.46 4.26 5.00
CA THR A 24 -10.68 4.00 4.23
C THR A 24 -11.14 2.55 4.38
N ALA A 25 -12.44 2.30 4.25
CA ALA A 25 -12.98 0.94 4.27
C ALA A 25 -12.36 0.06 3.17
N GLY A 26 -12.20 0.60 1.95
CA GLY A 26 -11.58 -0.12 0.83
C GLY A 26 -10.12 -0.47 1.09
N GLY A 27 -9.33 0.44 1.67
CA GLY A 27 -7.94 0.17 2.01
C GLY A 27 -7.80 -0.86 3.14
N ARG A 28 -8.69 -0.86 4.14
CA ARG A 28 -8.74 -1.91 5.17
C ARG A 28 -8.99 -3.30 4.55
N LYS A 29 -9.88 -3.40 3.55
CA LYS A 29 -10.10 -4.65 2.81
C LYS A 29 -8.84 -5.11 2.06
N VAL A 30 -8.07 -4.19 1.48
CA VAL A 30 -6.77 -4.52 0.83
C VAL A 30 -5.80 -5.12 1.85
N ASN A 31 -5.63 -4.47 3.01
CA ASN A 31 -4.76 -4.97 4.07
C ASN A 31 -5.19 -6.36 4.56
N LYS A 32 -6.50 -6.59 4.73
CA LYS A 32 -7.06 -7.91 5.09
C LYS A 32 -6.72 -8.97 4.05
N ARG A 33 -6.86 -8.67 2.75
CA ARG A 33 -6.47 -9.60 1.67
C ARG A 33 -4.97 -9.88 1.66
N GLN A 34 -4.14 -8.87 1.93
CA GLN A 34 -2.69 -9.03 1.99
C GLN A 34 -2.28 -9.95 3.15
N ARG A 35 -2.86 -9.76 4.34
CA ARG A 35 -2.65 -10.63 5.51
C ARG A 35 -2.99 -12.09 5.19
N LYS A 36 -4.21 -12.32 4.65
CA LYS A 36 -4.65 -13.65 4.21
C LYS A 36 -3.70 -14.30 3.19
N ARG A 37 -3.16 -13.52 2.25
CA ARG A 37 -2.25 -14.05 1.20
C ARG A 37 -0.88 -14.42 1.75
N HIS A 38 -0.34 -13.63 2.67
CA HIS A 38 1.04 -13.76 3.13
C HIS A 38 1.16 -14.49 4.47
N GLY A 39 0.07 -15.07 4.98
CA GLY A 39 0.07 -15.81 6.24
C GLY A 39 0.38 -14.96 7.48
N ALA A 40 0.27 -13.63 7.36
CA ALA A 40 0.47 -12.72 8.47
C ALA A 40 -0.87 -12.53 9.21
N ILE A 41 -1.12 -13.44 10.15
CA ILE A 41 -2.39 -13.67 10.89
C ILE A 41 -3.44 -14.40 10.05
#